data_AF-A0AAD0ADV2-F1
#
_entry.id   AF-A0AAD0ADV2-F1
#
_cell.length_a   1.000
_cell.length_b   1.000
_cell.length_c   1.000
_cell.angle_alpha   90.00
_cell.angle_beta   90.00
_cell.angle_gamma   90.00
#
_symmetry.space_group_name_H-M   'P 1'
#
loop_
_entity.id
_entity.type
_entity.pdbx_description
1 polymer ?
#
loop_
_entity_poly.entity_id
_entity_poly.type
_entity_poly.pdbx_seq_one_letter_code
_entity_poly.pdbx_strand_id
1 'polypeptide(L)'
;MYAFLRPFLFNTDPEKAHEITLSLLEKSQKFGMLGFLYGKQELTTECMGLTFTNPVGLAAGLDKNGEYIDALAALGFGYIEIGTITPKPQPGNDKPRLFRIKEAHAIINRMGFNNKGVDYLIEQVKRAKYQGILGINIGKNASTPVENALDDYIYCLERVYPYASYITVNISSPNTKNLRDLQSGDALTALLDGIKSRHSQLASQHQYYVPLVLKVAPDLEEDQIDYIAKELVRFDIDGLITTNTTLSRNGVEDYKISQEAGGLSGRPLSHRSTQVLEQFAERLPSSVALIGVGGIDNGQRAVKKIEAGADLIQLYSGLIYEGPELIQTCVEALDGYRLSQHSPSTL
;
A
#
# COMPACT_ATOMS: atom_id res chain seq x y z
N MET A 1 25.37 3.45 -1.16
CA MET A 1 25.14 4.89 -0.82
C MET A 1 24.20 5.06 0.37
N TYR A 2 23.07 4.35 0.41
CA TYR A 2 22.07 4.46 1.47
C TYR A 2 22.62 4.20 2.89
N ALA A 3 23.48 3.19 3.04
CA ALA A 3 24.12 2.84 4.32
C ALA A 3 24.87 4.02 4.98
N PHE A 4 25.42 4.97 4.19
CA PHE A 4 26.11 6.14 4.71
C PHE A 4 25.16 7.28 5.11
N LEU A 5 23.99 7.39 4.46
CA LEU A 5 22.97 8.39 4.79
C LEU A 5 22.08 7.94 5.96
N ARG A 6 21.92 6.63 6.14
CA ARG A 6 21.01 6.03 7.13
C ARG A 6 21.25 6.55 8.56
N PRO A 7 22.48 6.63 9.11
CA PRO A 7 22.70 7.12 10.48
C PRO A 7 22.20 8.56 10.67
N PHE A 8 22.39 9.43 9.68
CA PHE A 8 21.91 10.82 9.72
C PHE A 8 20.39 10.90 9.68
N LEU A 9 19.75 10.15 8.77
CA LEU A 9 18.29 10.09 8.66
C LEU A 9 17.64 9.53 9.93
N PHE A 10 18.31 8.61 10.61
CA PHE A 10 17.80 7.95 11.81
C PHE A 10 18.00 8.79 13.07
N ASN A 11 18.87 9.80 13.04
CA ASN A 11 19.05 10.78 14.12
C ASN A 11 18.23 12.07 13.92
N THR A 12 17.44 12.13 12.85
CA THR A 12 16.50 13.22 12.59
C THR A 12 15.07 12.78 12.93
N ASP A 13 14.20 13.74 13.27
CA ASP A 13 12.76 13.51 13.36
C ASP A 13 12.25 12.71 12.14
N PRO A 14 11.50 11.60 12.33
CA PRO A 14 11.10 10.74 11.22
C PRO A 14 10.29 11.41 10.12
N GLU A 15 9.44 12.38 10.45
CA GLU A 15 8.61 13.08 9.45
C GLU A 15 9.47 14.07 8.64
N LYS A 16 10.37 14.81 9.30
CA LYS A 16 11.36 15.65 8.62
C LYS A 16 12.34 14.83 7.77
N ALA A 17 12.80 13.69 8.26
CA ALA A 17 13.68 12.80 7.51
C ALA A 17 13.00 12.31 6.22
N HIS A 18 11.71 11.97 6.30
CA HIS A 18 10.91 11.58 5.16
C HIS A 18 10.80 12.68 4.10
N GLU A 19 10.46 13.91 4.49
CA GLU A 19 10.39 15.08 3.58
C GLU A 19 11.75 15.36 2.91
N ILE A 20 12.84 15.32 3.68
CA ILE A 20 14.21 15.52 3.16
C ILE A 20 14.55 14.42 2.14
N THR A 21 14.29 13.15 2.47
CA THR A 21 14.60 12.03 1.57
C THR A 21 13.85 12.15 0.26
N LEU A 22 12.55 12.46 0.27
CA LEU A 22 11.76 12.60 -0.96
C LEU A 22 12.24 13.80 -1.80
N SER A 23 12.55 14.93 -1.17
CA SER A 23 13.10 16.09 -1.89
C SER A 23 14.46 15.80 -2.54
N LEU A 24 15.32 15.02 -1.87
CA LEU A 24 16.61 14.60 -2.44
C LEU A 24 16.40 13.64 -3.61
N LEU A 25 15.51 12.65 -3.48
CA LEU A 25 15.16 11.75 -4.58
C LEU A 25 14.63 12.51 -5.79
N GLU A 26 13.74 13.47 -5.58
CA GLU A 26 13.20 14.31 -6.66
C GLU A 26 14.31 15.08 -7.40
N LYS A 27 15.23 15.69 -6.66
CA LYS A 27 16.37 16.41 -7.25
C LYS A 27 17.28 15.44 -8.02
N SER A 28 17.64 14.31 -7.43
CA SER A 28 18.46 13.28 -8.09
C SER A 28 17.80 12.77 -9.37
N GLN A 29 16.48 12.62 -9.38
CA GLN A 29 15.72 12.23 -10.57
C GLN A 29 15.76 13.30 -11.66
N LYS A 30 15.62 14.58 -11.30
CA LYS A 30 15.72 15.70 -12.25
C LYS A 30 17.10 15.79 -12.92
N PHE A 31 18.15 15.36 -12.23
CA PHE A 31 19.50 15.23 -12.78
C PHE A 31 19.76 13.89 -13.50
N GLY A 32 18.76 13.01 -13.62
CA GLY A 32 18.87 11.72 -14.31
C GLY A 32 19.72 10.67 -13.58
N MET A 33 20.04 10.88 -12.29
CA MET A 33 20.97 10.02 -11.55
C MET A 33 20.35 8.69 -11.11
N LEU A 34 19.06 8.67 -10.78
CA LEU A 34 18.43 7.48 -10.17
C LEU A 34 18.37 6.30 -11.13
N GLY A 35 18.04 6.54 -12.41
CA GLY A 35 17.97 5.47 -13.41
C GLY A 35 19.32 4.83 -13.75
N PHE A 36 20.44 5.48 -13.41
CA PHE A 36 21.78 4.89 -13.51
C PHE A 36 22.14 4.08 -12.25
N LEU A 37 21.66 4.51 -11.08
CA LEU A 37 21.99 3.91 -9.80
C LEU A 37 21.16 2.66 -9.49
N TYR A 38 19.93 2.60 -9.97
CA TYR A 38 18.99 1.52 -9.68
C TYR A 38 18.58 0.82 -10.97
N GLY A 39 18.87 -0.48 -11.04
CA GLY A 39 18.49 -1.32 -12.15
C GLY A 39 16.99 -1.59 -12.17
N LYS A 40 16.41 -1.70 -13.36
CA LYS A 40 15.07 -2.25 -13.55
C LYS A 40 15.22 -3.71 -13.95
N GLN A 41 14.78 -4.61 -13.07
CA GLN A 41 14.64 -6.01 -13.41
C GLN A 41 13.19 -6.28 -13.76
N GLU A 42 12.98 -6.92 -14.91
CA GLU A 42 11.66 -7.35 -15.36
C GLU A 42 11.37 -8.74 -14.80
N LEU A 43 10.19 -8.88 -14.23
CA LEU A 43 9.62 -10.15 -13.78
C LEU A 43 8.11 -10.05 -13.98
N THR A 44 7.71 -10.00 -15.24
CA THR A 44 6.34 -9.65 -15.64
C THR A 44 5.30 -10.49 -14.88
N THR A 45 4.28 -9.82 -14.39
CA THR A 45 3.19 -10.42 -13.63
C THR A 45 1.87 -9.84 -14.11
N GLU A 46 0.89 -10.69 -14.39
CA GLU A 46 -0.43 -10.27 -14.88
C GLU A 46 -1.49 -10.59 -13.83
N CYS A 47 -2.26 -9.58 -13.43
CA CYS A 47 -3.43 -9.74 -12.57
C CYS A 47 -4.34 -8.51 -12.72
N MET A 48 -5.63 -8.63 -12.36
CA MET A 48 -6.63 -7.55 -12.51
C MET A 48 -6.76 -6.99 -13.95
N GLY A 49 -6.37 -7.75 -14.98
CA GLY A 49 -6.31 -7.27 -16.36
C GLY A 49 -5.18 -6.26 -16.64
N LEU A 50 -4.20 -6.17 -15.74
CA LEU A 50 -3.03 -5.29 -15.85
C LEU A 50 -1.74 -6.12 -15.98
N THR A 51 -0.76 -5.58 -16.70
CA THR A 51 0.58 -6.17 -16.85
C THR A 51 1.60 -5.34 -16.05
N PHE A 52 2.08 -5.92 -14.95
CA PHE A 52 3.07 -5.32 -14.07
C PHE A 52 4.47 -5.69 -14.55
N THR A 53 5.39 -4.73 -14.62
CA THR A 53 6.77 -5.00 -15.07
C THR A 53 7.55 -5.90 -14.11
N ASN A 54 7.24 -5.81 -12.81
CA ASN A 54 7.65 -6.77 -11.79
C ASN A 54 6.62 -6.75 -10.62
N PRO A 55 6.58 -7.78 -9.76
CA PRO A 55 5.55 -7.89 -8.73
C PRO A 55 5.82 -7.03 -7.48
N VAL A 56 6.88 -6.22 -7.46
CA VAL A 56 7.31 -5.44 -6.28
C VAL A 56 6.87 -3.99 -6.42
N GLY A 57 5.92 -3.57 -5.60
CA GLY A 57 5.34 -2.22 -5.63
C GLY A 57 5.67 -1.37 -4.41
N LEU A 58 5.41 -0.07 -4.55
CA LEU A 58 5.41 0.86 -3.43
C LEU A 58 4.02 0.86 -2.75
N ALA A 59 3.97 0.72 -1.43
CA ALA A 59 2.72 0.83 -0.69
C ALA A 59 2.29 2.29 -0.49
N ALA A 60 0.97 2.53 -0.41
CA ALA A 60 0.45 3.84 -0.06
C ALA A 60 0.97 4.37 1.29
N GLY A 61 1.00 5.69 1.39
CA GLY A 61 1.36 6.46 2.57
C GLY A 61 2.73 7.13 2.48
N LEU A 62 3.62 6.65 1.59
CA LEU A 62 4.91 7.29 1.33
C LEU A 62 4.75 8.57 0.51
N ASP A 63 4.07 8.52 -0.64
CA ASP A 63 3.76 9.70 -1.44
C ASP A 63 2.25 9.95 -1.46
N LYS A 64 1.77 10.67 -0.44
CA LYS A 64 0.33 10.86 -0.23
C LYS A 64 -0.32 11.79 -1.25
N ASN A 65 0.44 12.72 -1.82
CA ASN A 65 -0.06 13.75 -2.72
C ASN A 65 0.37 13.53 -4.18
N GLY A 66 1.11 12.47 -4.50
CA GLY A 66 1.64 12.22 -5.84
C GLY A 66 2.78 13.16 -6.24
N GLU A 67 3.51 13.74 -5.28
CA GLU A 67 4.53 14.76 -5.53
C GLU A 67 5.85 14.19 -6.06
N TYR A 68 6.06 12.88 -5.93
CA TYR A 68 7.35 12.22 -6.13
C TYR A 68 7.27 10.99 -7.03
N ILE A 69 6.19 10.82 -7.80
CA ILE A 69 5.90 9.65 -8.65
C ILE A 69 7.10 9.28 -9.53
N ASP A 70 7.64 10.23 -10.30
CA ASP A 70 8.75 9.96 -11.23
C ASP A 70 10.04 9.53 -10.52
N ALA A 71 10.30 10.10 -9.34
CA ALA A 71 11.50 9.78 -8.56
C ALA A 71 11.39 8.38 -7.93
N LEU A 72 10.21 8.03 -7.43
CA LEU A 72 9.93 6.71 -6.87
C LEU A 72 9.91 5.63 -7.95
N ALA A 73 9.36 5.93 -9.13
CA ALA A 73 9.38 5.02 -10.29
C ALA A 73 10.80 4.69 -10.75
N ALA A 74 11.72 5.64 -10.63
CA ALA A 74 13.11 5.44 -11.02
C ALA A 74 13.88 4.51 -10.07
N LEU A 75 13.31 4.13 -8.92
CA LEU A 75 13.93 3.19 -7.97
C LEU A 75 13.78 1.72 -8.37
N GLY A 76 13.03 1.41 -9.43
CA GLY A 76 12.87 0.04 -9.95
C GLY A 76 11.60 -0.70 -9.52
N PHE A 77 10.67 -0.02 -8.85
CA PHE A 77 9.35 -0.59 -8.55
C PHE A 77 8.60 -0.98 -9.84
N GLY A 78 7.89 -2.10 -9.80
CA GLY A 78 7.02 -2.53 -10.88
C GLY A 78 5.73 -1.72 -10.97
N TYR A 79 5.28 -1.17 -9.84
CA TYR A 79 4.10 -0.31 -9.73
C TYR A 79 4.16 0.58 -8.48
N ILE A 80 3.37 1.65 -8.47
CA ILE A 80 3.35 2.65 -7.38
C ILE A 80 1.93 2.82 -6.87
N GLU A 81 1.71 2.79 -5.57
CA GLU A 81 0.47 3.24 -4.94
C GLU A 81 0.68 4.58 -4.22
N ILE A 82 -0.02 5.64 -4.65
CA ILE A 82 -0.04 6.95 -3.99
C ILE A 82 -1.28 7.13 -3.12
N GLY A 83 -1.29 8.13 -2.24
CA GLY A 83 -2.35 8.35 -1.24
C GLY A 83 -1.99 7.78 0.13
N THR A 84 -2.91 7.57 1.07
CA THR A 84 -4.36 7.76 0.94
C THR A 84 -4.75 9.22 0.79
N ILE A 85 -5.56 9.51 -0.23
CA ILE A 85 -6.09 10.83 -0.52
C ILE A 85 -7.55 10.95 -0.06
N THR A 86 -7.97 12.16 0.33
CA THR A 86 -9.35 12.45 0.76
C THR A 86 -9.96 13.55 -0.12
N PRO A 87 -11.30 13.74 -0.11
CA PRO A 87 -11.94 14.79 -0.89
C PRO A 87 -11.34 16.18 -0.65
N LYS A 88 -11.27 16.60 0.62
CA LYS A 88 -10.73 17.88 1.04
C LYS A 88 -9.33 17.73 1.63
N PRO A 89 -8.48 18.78 1.55
CA PRO A 89 -7.21 18.80 2.28
C PRO A 89 -7.43 18.69 3.79
N GLN A 90 -6.52 18.01 4.48
CA GLN A 90 -6.49 17.98 5.94
C GLN A 90 -5.05 17.83 6.47
N PRO A 91 -4.71 18.48 7.61
CA PRO A 91 -3.36 18.46 8.15
C PRO A 91 -2.95 17.12 8.78
N GLY A 92 -3.93 16.25 9.07
CA GLY A 92 -3.78 15.03 9.87
C GLY A 92 -3.74 15.31 11.38
N ASN A 93 -3.32 14.33 12.17
CA ASN A 93 -3.23 14.46 13.63
C ASN A 93 -2.04 15.32 14.07
N ASP A 94 -2.03 15.79 15.32
CA ASP A 94 -0.96 16.61 15.88
C ASP A 94 0.40 15.88 15.94
N LYS A 95 1.49 16.63 15.76
CA LYS A 95 2.86 16.13 15.89
C LYS A 95 3.30 16.09 17.36
N PRO A 96 4.18 15.14 17.78
CA PRO A 96 4.75 14.06 16.98
C PRO A 96 3.75 12.91 16.76
N ARG A 97 3.82 12.32 15.56
CA ARG A 97 2.86 11.31 15.06
C ARG A 97 3.49 10.16 14.28
N LEU A 98 4.82 10.13 14.22
CA LEU A 98 5.60 9.10 13.54
C LEU A 98 6.81 8.75 14.40
N PHE A 99 6.95 7.48 14.75
CA PHE A 99 7.94 6.98 15.71
C PHE A 99 8.64 5.77 15.11
N ARG A 100 9.95 5.64 15.36
CA ARG A 100 10.75 4.49 14.92
C ARG A 100 11.20 3.69 16.14
N ILE A 101 10.99 2.39 16.10
CA ILE A 101 11.64 1.41 16.96
C ILE A 101 12.77 0.83 16.12
N LYS A 102 13.98 1.40 16.26
CA LYS A 102 15.07 1.16 15.32
C LYS A 102 15.54 -0.29 15.38
N GLU A 103 15.68 -0.78 16.60
CA GLU A 103 16.13 -2.11 16.99
C GLU A 103 15.21 -3.20 16.41
N ALA A 104 13.91 -2.93 16.37
CA ALA A 104 12.90 -3.84 15.85
C ALA A 104 12.60 -3.67 14.35
N HIS A 105 13.27 -2.75 13.65
CA HIS A 105 12.95 -2.38 12.27
C HIS A 105 11.45 -2.07 12.08
N ALA A 106 10.89 -1.28 13.01
CA ALA A 106 9.46 -1.05 13.12
C ALA A 106 9.09 0.44 13.25
N ILE A 107 7.90 0.78 12.80
CA ILE A 107 7.38 2.16 12.82
C ILE A 107 6.00 2.15 13.46
N ILE A 108 5.75 3.09 14.37
CA ILE A 108 4.40 3.39 14.87
C ILE A 108 4.00 4.75 14.29
N ASN A 109 2.81 4.84 13.70
CA ASN A 109 2.31 6.10 13.19
C ASN A 109 0.83 6.33 13.50
N ARG A 110 0.51 7.60 13.73
CA ARG A 110 -0.85 8.12 13.90
C ARG A 110 -1.10 9.30 12.99
N MET A 111 -0.79 9.19 11.70
CA MET A 111 -0.79 10.33 10.78
C MET A 111 -2.19 10.96 10.56
N GLY A 112 -3.26 10.15 10.53
CA GLY A 112 -4.63 10.64 10.34
C GLY A 112 -4.89 11.21 8.94
N PHE A 113 -4.44 10.52 7.88
CA PHE A 113 -4.59 10.96 6.47
C PHE A 113 -4.22 12.42 6.20
N ASN A 114 -3.07 12.91 6.66
CA ASN A 114 -2.56 14.21 6.23
C ASN A 114 -2.34 14.24 4.70
N ASN A 115 -3.03 15.13 3.99
CA ASN A 115 -2.95 15.26 2.53
C ASN A 115 -3.52 16.60 2.03
N LYS A 116 -3.26 16.94 0.76
CA LYS A 116 -3.66 18.20 0.11
C LYS A 116 -4.99 18.13 -0.65
N GLY A 117 -5.75 17.04 -0.52
CA GLY A 117 -7.03 16.83 -1.20
C GLY A 117 -6.87 16.25 -2.61
N VAL A 118 -7.91 15.55 -3.07
CA VAL A 118 -7.88 14.80 -4.34
C VAL A 118 -7.61 15.69 -5.55
N ASP A 119 -8.17 16.91 -5.57
CA ASP A 119 -7.96 17.82 -6.70
C ASP A 119 -6.48 18.21 -6.86
N TYR A 120 -5.75 18.39 -5.74
CA TYR A 120 -4.30 18.62 -5.78
C TYR A 120 -3.54 17.39 -6.29
N LEU A 121 -3.90 16.20 -5.80
CA LEU A 121 -3.26 14.96 -6.24
C LEU A 121 -3.40 14.75 -7.75
N ILE A 122 -4.58 15.02 -8.32
CA ILE A 122 -4.81 14.89 -9.77
C ILE A 122 -3.89 15.81 -10.57
N GLU A 123 -3.68 17.05 -10.12
CA GLU A 123 -2.77 17.97 -10.79
C GLU A 123 -1.31 17.50 -10.74
N GLN A 124 -0.92 16.78 -9.69
CA GLN A 124 0.40 16.16 -9.60
C GLN A 124 0.52 14.94 -10.52
N VAL A 125 -0.50 14.08 -10.58
CA VAL A 125 -0.55 12.92 -11.48
C VAL A 125 -0.44 13.36 -12.94
N LYS A 126 -1.17 14.40 -13.37
CA LYS A 126 -1.08 14.96 -14.72
C LYS A 126 0.31 15.49 -15.10
N ARG A 127 1.11 15.90 -14.10
CA ARG A 127 2.47 16.42 -14.31
C ARG A 127 3.52 15.31 -14.35
N ALA A 128 3.22 14.15 -13.76
CA ALA A 128 4.13 13.02 -13.75
C ALA A 128 4.36 12.48 -15.17
N LYS A 129 5.58 12.01 -15.43
CA LYS A 129 5.95 11.39 -16.70
C LYS A 129 5.79 9.87 -16.67
N TYR A 130 5.69 9.28 -15.49
CA TYR A 130 5.51 7.84 -15.29
C TYR A 130 4.35 7.28 -16.11
N GLN A 131 4.63 6.23 -16.88
CA GLN A 131 3.65 5.51 -17.73
C GLN A 131 3.41 4.08 -17.25
N GLY A 132 3.92 3.71 -16.07
CA GLY A 132 3.69 2.38 -15.49
C GLY A 132 2.39 2.32 -14.69
N ILE A 133 2.19 1.22 -13.98
CA ILE A 133 0.98 0.99 -13.21
C ILE A 133 0.94 1.89 -11.97
N LEU A 134 -0.05 2.79 -11.93
CA LEU A 134 -0.26 3.75 -10.84
C LEU A 134 -1.57 3.42 -10.10
N GLY A 135 -1.44 2.95 -8.87
CA GLY A 135 -2.54 2.83 -7.93
C GLY A 135 -2.82 4.14 -7.21
N ILE A 136 -4.11 4.48 -7.05
CA ILE A 136 -4.53 5.64 -6.23
C ILE A 136 -5.38 5.16 -5.06
N ASN A 137 -4.85 5.33 -3.85
CA ASN A 137 -5.50 4.94 -2.61
C ASN A 137 -6.41 6.07 -2.10
N ILE A 138 -7.70 5.79 -1.93
CA ILE A 138 -8.73 6.75 -1.54
C ILE A 138 -9.27 6.45 -0.14
N GLY A 139 -9.66 7.51 0.56
CA GLY A 139 -10.16 7.45 1.92
C GLY A 139 -11.10 8.61 2.25
N LYS A 140 -11.66 8.55 3.44
CA LYS A 140 -12.60 9.54 3.99
C LYS A 140 -11.88 10.66 4.75
N ASN A 141 -12.40 11.88 4.67
CA ASN A 141 -11.98 13.00 5.52
C ASN A 141 -12.26 12.70 7.01
N ALA A 142 -11.39 13.22 7.89
CA ALA A 142 -11.56 13.04 9.34
C ALA A 142 -12.86 13.68 9.87
N SER A 143 -13.27 14.80 9.27
CA SER A 143 -14.49 15.54 9.63
C SER A 143 -15.79 14.88 9.16
N THR A 144 -15.72 13.96 8.20
CA THR A 144 -16.91 13.27 7.68
C THR A 144 -17.31 12.17 8.65
N PRO A 145 -18.55 12.15 9.15
CA PRO A 145 -19.05 11.05 9.96
C PRO A 145 -18.95 9.70 9.20
N VAL A 146 -18.81 8.59 9.92
CA VAL A 146 -18.56 7.28 9.27
C VAL A 146 -19.77 6.79 8.47
N GLU A 147 -20.97 7.14 8.92
CA GLU A 147 -22.24 6.92 8.24
C GLU A 147 -22.31 7.59 6.87
N ASN A 148 -21.56 8.68 6.66
CA ASN A 148 -21.47 9.41 5.39
C ASN A 148 -20.15 9.12 4.65
N ALA A 149 -19.40 8.09 5.06
CA ALA A 149 -18.11 7.76 4.47
C ALA A 149 -18.20 7.49 2.96
N LEU A 150 -19.30 6.85 2.53
CA LEU A 150 -19.55 6.49 1.13
C LEU A 150 -19.44 7.71 0.19
N ASP A 151 -19.96 8.87 0.60
CA ASP A 151 -19.91 10.09 -0.20
C ASP A 151 -18.47 10.54 -0.48
N ASP A 152 -17.58 10.44 0.50
CA ASP A 152 -16.17 10.77 0.33
C ASP A 152 -15.48 9.80 -0.62
N TYR A 153 -15.77 8.49 -0.50
CA TYR A 153 -15.22 7.49 -1.41
C TYR A 153 -15.71 7.70 -2.84
N ILE A 154 -17.00 7.97 -3.05
CA ILE A 154 -17.56 8.28 -4.37
C ILE A 154 -16.91 9.55 -4.94
N TYR A 155 -16.81 10.62 -4.15
CA TYR A 155 -16.21 11.87 -4.60
C TYR A 155 -14.76 11.70 -5.07
N CYS A 156 -13.98 10.93 -4.34
CA CYS A 156 -12.61 10.58 -4.71
C CYS A 156 -12.58 9.67 -5.93
N LEU A 157 -13.39 8.60 -5.94
CA LEU A 157 -13.49 7.62 -7.02
C LEU A 157 -13.70 8.30 -8.37
N GLU A 158 -14.69 9.19 -8.48
CA GLU A 158 -15.01 9.93 -9.70
C GLU A 158 -13.83 10.74 -10.25
N ARG A 159 -13.02 11.31 -9.36
CA ARG A 159 -11.90 12.17 -9.75
C ARG A 159 -10.66 11.40 -10.13
N VAL A 160 -10.40 10.28 -9.46
CA VAL A 160 -9.20 9.46 -9.69
C VAL A 160 -9.38 8.46 -10.82
N TYR A 161 -10.63 8.07 -11.14
CA TYR A 161 -10.96 7.07 -12.15
C TYR A 161 -10.19 7.26 -13.47
N PRO A 162 -10.13 8.46 -14.07
CA PRO A 162 -9.48 8.58 -15.38
C PRO A 162 -7.95 8.66 -15.35
N TYR A 163 -7.34 8.59 -14.17
CA TYR A 163 -5.89 8.73 -14.02
C TYR A 163 -5.24 7.53 -13.31
N ALA A 164 -6.04 6.63 -12.74
CA ALA A 164 -5.56 5.47 -12.01
C ALA A 164 -5.50 4.23 -12.92
N SER A 165 -4.47 3.41 -12.74
CA SER A 165 -4.44 2.06 -13.27
C SER A 165 -5.26 1.10 -12.41
N TYR A 166 -5.29 1.32 -11.08
CA TYR A 166 -6.23 0.68 -10.16
C TYR A 166 -6.53 1.62 -8.98
N ILE A 167 -7.66 1.42 -8.33
CA ILE A 167 -8.13 2.29 -7.25
C ILE A 167 -8.26 1.48 -5.97
N THR A 168 -7.60 1.92 -4.90
CA THR A 168 -7.66 1.24 -3.61
C THR A 168 -8.63 1.94 -2.67
N VAL A 169 -9.68 1.25 -2.24
CA VAL A 169 -10.59 1.67 -1.17
C VAL A 169 -9.98 1.32 0.19
N ASN A 170 -9.57 2.32 0.96
CA ASN A 170 -8.93 2.10 2.26
C ASN A 170 -9.91 2.28 3.42
N ILE A 171 -10.29 1.16 4.05
CA ILE A 171 -11.14 1.11 5.25
C ILE A 171 -10.39 0.66 6.52
N SER A 172 -9.06 0.62 6.46
CA SER A 172 -8.24 -0.11 7.45
C SER A 172 -7.31 0.76 8.31
N SER A 173 -7.30 2.08 8.09
CA SER A 173 -6.51 3.02 8.89
C SER A 173 -6.93 2.96 10.37
N PRO A 174 -6.01 2.69 11.33
CA PRO A 174 -6.31 2.80 12.76
C PRO A 174 -6.38 4.26 13.24
N ASN A 175 -6.03 5.21 12.38
CA ASN A 175 -5.74 6.59 12.75
C ASN A 175 -6.87 7.56 12.37
N THR A 176 -7.94 7.04 11.76
CA THR A 176 -9.16 7.76 11.46
C THR A 176 -10.27 7.14 12.30
N LYS A 177 -10.88 7.94 13.18
CA LYS A 177 -11.87 7.46 14.14
C LYS A 177 -12.97 6.65 13.44
N ASN A 178 -13.26 5.48 13.99
CA ASN A 178 -14.32 4.56 13.57
C ASN A 178 -14.20 4.04 12.12
N LEU A 179 -13.09 4.25 11.42
CA LEU A 179 -12.98 3.82 10.03
C LEU A 179 -13.02 2.28 9.89
N ARG A 180 -12.40 1.58 10.84
CA ARG A 180 -12.35 0.11 10.85
C ARG A 180 -13.71 -0.54 11.09
N ASP A 181 -14.68 0.22 11.58
CA ASP A 181 -16.06 -0.24 11.77
C ASP A 181 -16.74 -0.48 10.40
N LEU A 182 -16.21 0.09 9.31
CA LEU A 182 -16.65 -0.21 7.94
C LEU A 182 -16.25 -1.61 7.46
N GLN A 183 -15.44 -2.36 8.21
CA GLN A 183 -15.03 -3.72 7.84
C GLN A 183 -16.05 -4.79 8.28
N SER A 184 -17.10 -4.43 9.04
CA SER A 184 -18.03 -5.40 9.62
C SER A 184 -19.45 -5.28 9.07
N GLY A 185 -20.05 -6.44 8.83
CA GLY A 185 -21.48 -6.61 8.58
C GLY A 185 -22.06 -5.69 7.51
N ASP A 186 -23.26 -5.17 7.78
CA ASP A 186 -24.04 -4.36 6.84
C ASP A 186 -23.33 -3.08 6.39
N ALA A 187 -22.41 -2.54 7.20
CA ALA A 187 -21.66 -1.33 6.85
C ALA A 187 -20.71 -1.57 5.66
N LEU A 188 -20.02 -2.73 5.65
CA LEU A 188 -19.17 -3.11 4.51
C LEU A 188 -20.03 -3.34 3.26
N THR A 189 -21.14 -4.06 3.40
CA THR A 189 -22.06 -4.35 2.29
C THR A 189 -22.59 -3.08 1.64
N ALA A 190 -23.09 -2.14 2.45
CA ALA A 190 -23.62 -0.88 1.96
C ALA A 190 -22.54 -0.02 1.28
N LEU A 191 -21.32 -0.03 1.84
CA LEU A 191 -20.18 0.68 1.26
C LEU A 191 -19.79 0.10 -0.11
N LEU A 192 -19.61 -1.23 -0.20
CA LEU A 192 -19.21 -1.89 -1.44
C LEU A 192 -20.29 -1.78 -2.52
N ASP A 193 -21.57 -1.91 -2.15
CA ASP A 193 -22.69 -1.72 -3.08
C ASP A 193 -22.67 -0.30 -3.70
N GLY A 194 -22.56 0.73 -2.85
CA GLY A 194 -22.50 2.12 -3.31
C GLY A 194 -21.28 2.41 -4.19
N ILE A 195 -20.10 1.95 -3.78
CA ILE A 195 -18.85 2.14 -4.54
C ILE A 195 -18.93 1.39 -5.87
N LYS A 196 -19.34 0.12 -5.88
CA LYS A 196 -19.38 -0.69 -7.10
C LYS A 196 -20.45 -0.19 -8.08
N SER A 197 -21.61 0.23 -7.59
CA SER A 197 -22.65 0.86 -8.40
C SER A 197 -22.12 2.10 -9.13
N ARG A 198 -21.43 3.01 -8.41
CA ARG A 198 -20.84 4.19 -9.04
C ARG A 198 -19.68 3.83 -9.97
N HIS A 199 -18.85 2.87 -9.59
CA HIS A 199 -17.74 2.35 -10.38
C HIS A 199 -18.21 1.80 -11.74
N SER A 200 -19.27 0.99 -11.77
CA SER A 200 -19.85 0.48 -13.03
C SER A 200 -20.40 1.59 -13.94
N GLN A 201 -20.97 2.64 -13.36
CA GLN A 201 -21.38 3.83 -14.11
C GLN A 201 -20.16 4.55 -14.71
N LEU A 202 -19.09 4.73 -13.94
CA LEU A 202 -17.85 5.36 -14.42
C LEU A 202 -17.21 4.53 -15.54
N ALA A 203 -17.16 3.19 -15.40
CA ALA A 203 -16.68 2.30 -16.45
C ALA A 203 -17.47 2.46 -17.75
N SER A 204 -18.79 2.58 -17.65
CA SER A 204 -19.66 2.83 -18.81
C SER A 204 -19.44 4.23 -19.41
N GLN A 205 -19.29 5.26 -18.56
CA GLN A 205 -19.08 6.65 -18.97
C GLN A 205 -17.73 6.85 -19.67
N HIS A 206 -16.67 6.20 -19.19
CA HIS A 206 -15.32 6.32 -19.71
C HIS A 206 -14.98 5.28 -20.79
N GLN A 207 -15.81 4.25 -20.96
CA GLN A 207 -15.61 3.13 -21.90
C GLN A 207 -14.34 2.30 -21.65
N TYR A 208 -13.85 2.29 -20.41
CA TYR A 208 -12.81 1.37 -19.95
C TYR A 208 -12.99 1.07 -18.46
N TYR A 209 -12.49 -0.10 -18.06
CA TYR A 209 -12.57 -0.60 -16.69
C TYR A 209 -11.28 -0.29 -15.92
N VAL A 210 -11.40 0.24 -14.70
CA VAL A 210 -10.27 0.45 -13.78
C VAL A 210 -10.45 -0.48 -12.58
N PRO A 211 -9.57 -1.45 -12.32
CA PRO A 211 -9.68 -2.36 -11.19
C PRO A 211 -9.87 -1.65 -9.84
N LEU A 212 -10.78 -2.19 -9.04
CA LEU A 212 -11.08 -1.74 -7.69
C LEU A 212 -10.50 -2.74 -6.68
N VAL A 213 -9.74 -2.22 -5.72
CA VAL A 213 -9.01 -3.02 -4.73
C VAL A 213 -9.44 -2.59 -3.33
N LEU A 214 -9.71 -3.54 -2.42
CA LEU A 214 -9.96 -3.25 -1.02
C LEU A 214 -8.66 -3.36 -0.20
N LYS A 215 -8.47 -2.50 0.81
CA LYS A 215 -7.33 -2.62 1.75
C LYS A 215 -7.81 -2.84 3.18
N VAL A 216 -7.42 -3.98 3.77
CA VAL A 216 -7.90 -4.44 5.09
C VAL A 216 -6.83 -4.35 6.18
N ALA A 217 -7.30 -4.33 7.43
CA ALA A 217 -6.42 -4.39 8.60
C ALA A 217 -5.93 -5.84 8.84
N PRO A 218 -4.80 -6.03 9.53
CA PRO A 218 -4.36 -7.35 10.00
C PRO A 218 -5.10 -7.83 11.26
N ASP A 219 -5.80 -6.90 11.91
CA ASP A 219 -6.49 -7.10 13.19
C ASP A 219 -7.93 -7.55 12.92
N LEU A 220 -8.08 -8.71 12.28
CA LEU A 220 -9.36 -9.33 11.92
C LEU A 220 -9.49 -10.72 12.55
N GLU A 221 -10.70 -11.04 13.01
CA GLU A 221 -11.09 -12.38 13.41
C GLU A 221 -11.48 -13.22 12.18
N GLU A 222 -11.52 -14.55 12.34
CA GLU A 222 -11.74 -15.49 11.23
C GLU A 222 -13.11 -15.30 10.55
N ASP A 223 -14.16 -15.03 11.32
CA ASP A 223 -15.51 -14.75 10.83
C ASP A 223 -15.57 -13.44 10.01
N GLN A 224 -14.78 -12.45 10.39
CA GLN A 224 -14.64 -11.20 9.63
C GLN A 224 -13.92 -11.45 8.30
N ILE A 225 -12.89 -12.31 8.28
CA ILE A 225 -12.19 -12.70 7.04
C ILE A 225 -13.16 -13.45 6.11
N ASP A 226 -13.93 -14.42 6.64
CA ASP A 226 -14.97 -15.14 5.89
C ASP A 226 -15.98 -14.18 5.27
N TYR A 227 -16.44 -13.21 6.06
CA TYR A 227 -17.42 -12.23 5.62
C TYR A 227 -16.86 -11.32 4.51
N ILE A 228 -15.68 -10.74 4.73
CA ILE A 228 -15.02 -9.88 3.74
C ILE A 228 -14.81 -10.66 2.44
N ALA A 229 -14.28 -11.89 2.51
CA ALA A 229 -14.03 -12.69 1.32
C ALA A 229 -15.30 -12.93 0.49
N LYS A 230 -16.43 -13.25 1.15
CA LYS A 230 -17.73 -13.39 0.48
C LYS A 230 -18.18 -12.11 -0.20
N GLU A 231 -18.05 -10.97 0.47
CA GLU A 231 -18.47 -9.68 -0.06
C GLU A 231 -17.60 -9.23 -1.24
N LEU A 232 -16.28 -9.50 -1.21
CA LEU A 232 -15.40 -9.21 -2.35
C LEU A 232 -15.83 -9.97 -3.61
N VAL A 233 -16.19 -11.26 -3.47
CA VAL A 233 -16.70 -12.07 -4.59
C VAL A 233 -18.07 -11.56 -5.03
N ARG A 234 -18.97 -11.27 -4.08
CA ARG A 234 -20.34 -10.81 -4.37
C ARG A 234 -20.38 -9.51 -5.16
N PHE A 235 -19.47 -8.58 -4.88
CA PHE A 235 -19.42 -7.26 -5.53
C PHE A 235 -18.38 -7.18 -6.66
N ASP A 236 -17.82 -8.31 -7.09
CA ASP A 236 -16.80 -8.38 -8.13
C ASP A 236 -15.64 -7.40 -7.87
N ILE A 237 -15.08 -7.42 -6.66
CA ILE A 237 -13.89 -6.63 -6.31
C ILE A 237 -12.66 -7.34 -6.87
N ASP A 238 -11.82 -6.59 -7.61
CA ASP A 238 -10.75 -7.15 -8.43
C ASP A 238 -9.52 -7.58 -7.63
N GLY A 239 -9.33 -7.01 -6.44
CA GLY A 239 -8.21 -7.38 -5.59
C GLY A 239 -8.33 -6.96 -4.13
N LEU A 240 -7.41 -7.49 -3.33
CA LEU A 240 -7.33 -7.24 -1.91
C LEU A 240 -5.86 -7.01 -1.49
N ILE A 241 -5.63 -5.91 -0.78
CA ILE A 241 -4.35 -5.59 -0.14
C ILE A 241 -4.38 -6.06 1.32
N THR A 242 -3.51 -7.01 1.64
CA THR A 242 -3.31 -7.56 2.97
C THR A 242 -1.86 -7.33 3.42
N THR A 243 -1.54 -6.40 4.32
CA THR A 243 -2.47 -5.65 5.19
C THR A 243 -1.99 -4.21 5.42
N ASN A 244 -2.87 -3.42 6.04
CA ASN A 244 -2.50 -2.17 6.71
C ASN A 244 -1.70 -2.45 8.00
N THR A 245 -1.40 -1.41 8.75
CA THR A 245 -0.75 -1.45 10.06
C THR A 245 -1.60 -2.11 11.14
N THR A 246 -0.95 -2.70 12.17
CA THR A 246 -1.62 -3.39 13.30
C THR A 246 -1.71 -2.51 14.54
N LEU A 247 -2.76 -2.69 15.35
CA LEU A 247 -2.82 -2.13 16.70
C LEU A 247 -2.09 -2.99 17.74
N SER A 248 -1.80 -4.25 17.42
CA SER A 248 -0.98 -5.11 18.27
C SER A 248 0.41 -4.50 18.53
N ARG A 249 0.99 -4.87 19.68
CA ARG A 249 2.36 -4.53 20.07
C ARG A 249 3.25 -5.77 20.18
N ASN A 250 2.76 -6.91 19.69
CA ASN A 250 3.50 -8.16 19.70
C ASN A 250 4.85 -8.01 18.99
N GLY A 251 5.93 -8.40 19.66
CA GLY A 251 7.31 -8.31 19.18
C GLY A 251 7.99 -6.95 19.41
N VAL A 252 7.34 -6.00 20.08
CA VAL A 252 7.93 -4.69 20.45
C VAL A 252 7.57 -4.21 21.86
N GLU A 253 7.01 -5.08 22.69
CA GLU A 253 6.46 -4.77 24.02
C GLU A 253 7.48 -4.07 24.93
N ASP A 254 8.72 -4.54 24.88
CA ASP A 254 9.81 -4.08 25.76
C ASP A 254 10.37 -2.70 25.40
N TYR A 255 10.02 -2.14 24.24
CA TYR A 255 10.50 -0.83 23.81
C TYR A 255 9.57 0.28 24.32
N LYS A 256 10.11 1.32 24.97
CA LYS A 256 9.31 2.45 25.48
C LYS A 256 8.39 3.09 24.44
N ILE A 257 8.83 3.14 23.18
CA ILE A 257 8.07 3.71 22.05
C ILE A 257 6.81 2.88 21.74
N SER A 258 6.72 1.62 22.16
CA SER A 258 5.54 0.76 21.95
C SER A 258 4.26 1.32 22.57
N GLN A 259 4.40 2.19 23.58
CA GLN A 259 3.29 2.88 24.25
C GLN A 259 2.68 4.01 23.42
N GLU A 260 3.31 4.40 22.30
CA GLU A 260 2.76 5.39 21.39
C GLU A 260 1.48 4.88 20.72
N ALA A 261 0.46 5.74 20.64
CA ALA A 261 -0.76 5.44 19.93
C ALA A 261 -0.53 5.40 18.40
N GLY A 262 -1.31 4.55 17.72
CA GLY A 262 -1.30 4.42 16.27
C GLY A 262 -1.00 3.00 15.78
N GLY A 263 -0.89 2.85 14.47
CA GLY A 263 -0.61 1.58 13.83
C GLY A 263 0.88 1.25 13.77
N LEU A 264 1.23 0.02 14.13
CA LEU A 264 2.56 -0.58 14.02
C LEU A 264 2.77 -1.21 12.63
N SER A 265 3.94 -0.97 12.05
CA SER A 265 4.41 -1.55 10.79
C SER A 265 5.86 -1.99 10.90
N GLY A 266 6.37 -2.62 9.84
CA GLY A 266 7.75 -3.14 9.80
C GLY A 266 7.84 -4.60 10.22
N ARG A 267 9.05 -5.05 10.56
CA ARG A 267 9.38 -6.47 10.76
C ARG A 267 8.41 -7.21 11.71
N PRO A 268 7.95 -6.64 12.85
CA PRO A 268 7.02 -7.32 13.76
C PRO A 268 5.68 -7.71 13.10
N LEU A 269 5.22 -6.94 12.12
CA LEU A 269 3.97 -7.22 11.40
C LEU A 269 4.10 -8.36 10.38
N SER A 270 5.32 -8.80 10.05
CA SER A 270 5.55 -9.75 8.95
C SER A 270 4.76 -11.05 9.11
N HIS A 271 4.81 -11.68 10.30
CA HIS A 271 4.13 -12.95 10.51
C HIS A 271 2.61 -12.81 10.40
N ARG A 272 2.02 -11.88 11.16
CA ARG A 272 0.57 -11.69 11.18
C ARG A 272 0.01 -11.30 9.81
N SER A 273 0.69 -10.39 9.10
CA SER A 273 0.25 -10.00 7.76
C SER A 273 0.36 -11.13 6.73
N THR A 274 1.28 -12.09 6.91
CA THR A 274 1.36 -13.28 6.02
C THR A 274 0.27 -14.28 6.37
N GLN A 275 0.00 -14.49 7.66
CA GLN A 275 -1.08 -15.37 8.11
C GLN A 275 -2.46 -14.88 7.63
N VAL A 276 -2.72 -13.58 7.68
CA VAL A 276 -3.99 -13.01 7.19
C VAL A 276 -4.09 -13.14 5.67
N LEU A 277 -2.99 -12.90 4.94
CA LEU A 277 -2.92 -13.11 3.50
C LEU A 277 -3.27 -14.56 3.12
N GLU A 278 -2.65 -15.54 3.78
CA GLU A 278 -2.90 -16.97 3.55
C GLU A 278 -4.37 -17.34 3.80
N GLN A 279 -4.95 -16.87 4.90
CA GLN A 279 -6.38 -17.08 5.19
C GLN A 279 -7.30 -16.52 4.10
N PHE A 280 -6.98 -15.36 3.52
CA PHE A 280 -7.72 -14.82 2.39
C PHE A 280 -7.49 -15.63 1.11
N ALA A 281 -6.27 -16.09 0.85
CA ALA A 281 -5.94 -16.93 -0.30
C ALA A 281 -6.71 -18.26 -0.30
N GLU A 282 -6.96 -18.85 0.87
CA GLU A 282 -7.78 -20.06 1.02
C GLU A 282 -9.27 -19.84 0.69
N ARG A 283 -9.76 -18.61 0.82
CA ARG A 283 -11.19 -18.26 0.74
C ARG A 283 -11.58 -17.59 -0.56
N LEU A 284 -10.64 -16.90 -1.20
CA LEU A 284 -10.89 -16.12 -2.41
C LEU A 284 -10.60 -16.94 -3.67
N PRO A 285 -11.40 -16.79 -4.72
CA PRO A 285 -11.08 -17.36 -6.02
C PRO A 285 -9.88 -16.61 -6.63
N SER A 286 -9.14 -17.28 -7.52
CA SER A 286 -7.98 -16.70 -8.21
C SER A 286 -8.30 -15.49 -9.10
N SER A 287 -9.58 -15.18 -9.31
CA SER A 287 -10.01 -13.95 -10.00
C SER A 287 -9.84 -12.69 -9.16
N VAL A 288 -9.72 -12.82 -7.82
CA VAL A 288 -9.44 -11.71 -6.90
C VAL A 288 -7.94 -11.69 -6.63
N ALA A 289 -7.24 -10.69 -7.16
CA ALA A 289 -5.79 -10.58 -7.00
C ALA A 289 -5.41 -10.25 -5.55
N LEU A 290 -4.36 -10.90 -5.05
CA LEU A 290 -3.85 -10.68 -3.69
C LEU A 290 -2.56 -9.88 -3.70
N ILE A 291 -2.55 -8.77 -2.96
CA ILE A 291 -1.38 -7.90 -2.80
C ILE A 291 -0.86 -7.99 -1.36
N GLY A 292 0.28 -8.66 -1.20
CA GLY A 292 0.92 -8.90 0.09
C GLY A 292 1.76 -7.73 0.60
N VAL A 293 1.44 -7.22 1.79
CA VAL A 293 2.07 -6.04 2.40
C VAL A 293 2.25 -6.27 3.90
N GLY A 294 3.37 -5.79 4.45
CA GLY A 294 3.62 -5.84 5.89
C GLY A 294 4.89 -6.59 6.23
N GLY A 295 5.86 -5.87 6.80
CA GLY A 295 7.10 -6.44 7.33
C GLY A 295 8.01 -7.12 6.32
N ILE A 296 7.92 -6.78 5.02
CA ILE A 296 8.85 -7.25 3.99
C ILE A 296 10.10 -6.38 4.04
N ASP A 297 11.20 -6.97 4.50
CA ASP A 297 12.52 -6.33 4.67
C ASP A 297 13.67 -7.13 4.06
N ASN A 298 13.37 -8.19 3.29
CA ASN A 298 14.33 -8.94 2.48
C ASN A 298 13.59 -9.80 1.44
N GLY A 299 14.36 -10.39 0.52
CA GLY A 299 13.84 -11.28 -0.52
C GLY A 299 13.14 -12.53 0.00
N GLN A 300 13.60 -13.13 1.10
CA GLN A 300 12.94 -14.33 1.67
C GLN A 300 11.53 -14.00 2.19
N ARG A 301 11.33 -12.82 2.79
CA ARG A 301 9.99 -12.38 3.21
C ARG A 301 9.10 -12.00 2.03
N ALA A 302 9.67 -11.54 0.92
CA ALA A 302 8.93 -11.35 -0.32
C ALA A 302 8.42 -12.70 -0.84
N VAL A 303 9.28 -13.72 -0.92
CA VAL A 303 8.91 -15.09 -1.32
C VAL A 303 7.81 -15.64 -0.41
N LYS A 304 7.92 -15.48 0.92
CA LYS A 304 6.88 -15.92 1.86
C LYS A 304 5.50 -15.31 1.61
N LYS A 305 5.41 -14.11 1.02
CA LYS A 305 4.12 -13.53 0.65
C LYS A 305 3.54 -14.21 -0.59
N ILE A 306 4.37 -14.48 -1.59
CA ILE A 306 3.96 -15.20 -2.80
C ILE A 306 3.56 -16.65 -2.46
N GLU A 307 4.33 -17.33 -1.59
CA GLU A 307 3.98 -18.67 -1.07
C GLU A 307 2.63 -18.68 -0.34
N ALA A 308 2.32 -17.60 0.39
CA ALA A 308 1.03 -17.42 1.06
C ALA A 308 -0.12 -17.02 0.11
N GLY A 309 0.11 -16.97 -1.20
CA GLY A 309 -0.92 -16.74 -2.22
C GLY A 309 -1.00 -15.33 -2.78
N ALA A 310 -0.05 -14.44 -2.48
CA ALA A 310 -0.02 -13.13 -3.14
C ALA A 310 0.43 -13.22 -4.61
N ASP A 311 -0.19 -12.42 -5.47
CA ASP A 311 0.24 -12.17 -6.85
C ASP A 311 1.31 -11.08 -6.91
N LEU A 312 1.15 -10.05 -6.07
CA LEU A 312 2.02 -8.88 -5.97
C LEU A 312 2.40 -8.60 -4.52
N ILE A 313 3.46 -7.83 -4.29
CA ILE A 313 3.81 -7.34 -2.96
C ILE A 313 4.00 -5.82 -2.93
N GLN A 314 3.85 -5.20 -1.76
CA GLN A 314 4.22 -3.80 -1.56
C GLN A 314 5.22 -3.60 -0.42
N LEU A 315 6.14 -2.65 -0.61
CA LEU A 315 7.16 -2.26 0.35
C LEU A 315 6.86 -0.88 0.95
N TYR A 316 7.19 -0.71 2.24
CA TYR A 316 7.23 0.61 2.90
C TYR A 316 8.28 0.63 4.01
N SER A 317 8.01 0.02 5.16
CA SER A 317 8.96 0.07 6.28
C SER A 317 10.30 -0.56 5.90
N GLY A 318 10.32 -1.70 5.19
CA GLY A 318 11.57 -2.29 4.69
C GLY A 318 12.40 -1.31 3.87
N LEU A 319 11.77 -0.51 2.98
CA LEU A 319 12.45 0.54 2.21
C LEU A 319 13.11 1.59 3.11
N ILE A 320 12.50 1.93 4.26
CA ILE A 320 13.04 2.88 5.23
C ILE A 320 14.24 2.30 6.02
N TYR A 321 14.37 1.00 6.17
CA TYR A 321 15.46 0.40 6.95
C TYR A 321 16.62 -0.12 6.08
N GLU A 322 16.27 -0.71 4.94
CA GLU A 322 17.19 -1.39 4.03
C GLU A 322 17.56 -0.51 2.82
N GLY A 323 16.74 0.49 2.49
CA GLY A 323 16.95 1.37 1.36
C GLY A 323 16.47 0.79 0.02
N PRO A 324 16.69 1.51 -1.10
CA PRO A 324 16.12 1.13 -2.40
C PRO A 324 16.65 -0.19 -3.00
N GLU A 325 17.84 -0.65 -2.58
CA GLU A 325 18.41 -1.96 -2.99
C GLU A 325 17.47 -3.13 -2.61
N LEU A 326 16.61 -2.95 -1.60
CA LEU A 326 15.59 -3.94 -1.23
C LEU A 326 14.67 -4.30 -2.40
N ILE A 327 14.35 -3.36 -3.28
CA ILE A 327 13.44 -3.60 -4.41
C ILE A 327 14.02 -4.68 -5.31
N GLN A 328 15.29 -4.50 -5.73
CA GLN A 328 15.98 -5.44 -6.60
C GLN A 328 16.15 -6.80 -5.93
N THR A 329 16.60 -6.85 -4.68
CA THR A 329 16.78 -8.12 -3.96
C THR A 329 15.47 -8.90 -3.77
N CYS A 330 14.33 -8.20 -3.64
CA CYS A 330 13.02 -8.83 -3.67
C CYS A 330 12.70 -9.41 -5.05
N VAL A 331 12.91 -8.66 -6.14
CA VAL A 331 12.65 -9.16 -7.51
C VAL A 331 13.52 -10.39 -7.81
N GLU A 332 14.81 -10.36 -7.49
CA GLU A 332 15.74 -11.48 -7.69
C GLU A 332 15.32 -12.73 -6.90
N ALA A 333 14.89 -12.56 -5.65
CA ALA A 333 14.43 -13.69 -4.84
C ALA A 333 13.14 -14.31 -5.38
N LEU A 334 12.22 -13.48 -5.89
CA LEU A 334 10.97 -13.94 -6.49
C LEU A 334 11.21 -14.66 -7.83
N ASP A 335 12.14 -14.18 -8.64
CA ASP A 335 12.57 -14.84 -9.88
C ASP A 335 13.17 -16.22 -9.57
N GLY A 336 14.12 -16.28 -8.64
CA GLY A 336 14.71 -17.55 -8.18
C GLY A 336 13.68 -18.54 -7.64
N TYR A 337 12.67 -18.06 -6.91
CA TYR A 337 11.55 -18.90 -6.45
C TYR A 337 10.69 -19.40 -7.61
N ARG A 338 10.32 -18.55 -8.58
CA ARG A 338 9.55 -18.99 -9.75
C ARG A 338 10.30 -20.06 -10.55
N LEU A 339 11.61 -19.91 -10.73
CA LEU A 339 12.46 -20.90 -11.41
C LEU A 339 12.53 -22.25 -10.67
N SER A 340 12.55 -22.23 -9.33
CA SER A 340 12.59 -23.48 -8.54
C SER A 340 11.27 -24.26 -8.60
N GLN A 341 10.13 -23.58 -8.74
CA GLN A 341 8.82 -24.23 -8.94
C GLN A 341 8.68 -24.89 -10.32
N HIS A 342 9.39 -24.40 -11.34
CA HIS A 342 9.32 -24.90 -12.71
C HIS A 342 10.44 -25.89 -13.07
N SER A 343 11.37 -26.15 -12.16
CA SER A 343 12.41 -27.14 -12.38
C SER A 343 11.82 -28.56 -12.25
N PRO A 344 11.84 -29.39 -13.30
CA PRO A 344 11.40 -30.78 -13.17
C PRO A 344 12.27 -31.45 -12.12
N SER A 345 11.62 -32.13 -11.18
CA SER A 345 12.30 -32.96 -10.17
C SER A 345 13.19 -33.95 -10.90
N THR A 346 14.50 -33.69 -10.92
CA THR A 346 15.49 -34.66 -11.36
C THR A 346 15.47 -35.81 -10.34
N LEU A 347 14.81 -36.89 -10.74
CA LEU A 347 14.85 -38.22 -10.14
C LEU A 347 16.26 -38.81 -10.17
#